data_AF-A0A4R9PWA5-F1
#
_entry.id   AF-A0A4R9PWA5-F1
#
_cell.length_a   1.000
_cell.length_b   1.000
_cell.length_c   1.000
_cell.angle_alpha   90.00
_cell.angle_beta   90.00
_cell.angle_gamma   90.00
#
_symmetry.space_group_name_H-M   'P 1'
#
loop_
_entity.id
_entity.type
_entity.pdbx_description
1 polymer ?
#
loop_
_entity_poly.entity_id
_entity_poly.type
_entity_poly.pdbx_seq_one_letter_code
_entity_poly.pdbx_strand_id
1 'polypeptide(L)'
;MSHQDGLSGFKQKLADENPEDGIELDERPDEAEPQPWQEFYFEAWDALRYDRLYVMGGEMPIPYTAMSRYAHDHDITGEDFDIFQQMLSAIDAEWLDHVVKRKEAEK
;
A
#
# COMPACT_ATOMS: atom_id res chain seq x y z
N MET A 1 3.88 -21.62 -15.66
CA MET A 1 5.03 -20.87 -15.12
C MET A 1 4.45 -19.92 -14.11
N SER A 2 4.52 -20.28 -12.83
CA SER A 2 3.94 -19.47 -11.74
C SER A 2 4.88 -18.29 -11.49
N HIS A 3 4.38 -17.07 -11.65
CA HIS A 3 5.13 -15.86 -11.32
C HIS A 3 5.22 -15.72 -9.80
N GLN A 4 6.24 -16.34 -9.22
CA GLN A 4 6.62 -16.17 -7.82
C GLN A 4 7.74 -15.12 -7.66
N ASP A 5 7.91 -14.23 -8.65
CA ASP A 5 9.18 -13.53 -8.90
C ASP A 5 9.28 -12.08 -8.40
N GLY A 6 8.27 -11.53 -7.72
CA GLY A 6 8.32 -10.12 -7.31
C GLY A 6 9.18 -9.85 -6.07
N LEU A 7 8.93 -10.58 -4.98
CA LEU A 7 9.53 -10.32 -3.66
C LEU A 7 10.62 -11.32 -3.29
N SER A 8 10.54 -12.57 -3.78
CA SER A 8 11.49 -13.64 -3.46
C SER A 8 12.85 -13.40 -4.13
N GLY A 9 12.86 -13.09 -5.43
CA GLY A 9 14.08 -12.85 -6.20
C GLY A 9 14.84 -11.59 -5.77
N PHE A 10 14.12 -10.53 -5.38
CA PHE A 10 14.74 -9.32 -4.84
C PHE A 10 15.42 -9.58 -3.49
N LYS A 11 14.73 -10.23 -2.55
CA LYS A 11 15.31 -10.54 -1.24
C LYS A 11 16.47 -11.54 -1.35
N GLN A 12 16.38 -12.51 -2.25
CA GLN A 12 17.47 -13.45 -2.53
C GLN A 12 18.71 -12.71 -3.03
N LYS A 13 18.55 -11.82 -4.01
CA LYS A 13 19.65 -10.98 -4.50
C LYS A 13 20.27 -10.14 -3.39
N LEU A 14 19.45 -9.57 -2.50
CA LEU A 14 19.93 -8.74 -1.41
C LEU A 14 20.70 -9.54 -0.35
N ALA A 15 20.25 -10.77 -0.07
CA ALA A 15 20.92 -11.71 0.81
C ALA A 15 22.26 -12.19 0.23
N ASP A 16 22.32 -12.43 -1.08
CA ASP A 16 23.56 -12.79 -1.78
C ASP A 16 24.57 -11.62 -1.79
N GLU A 17 24.09 -10.38 -1.92
CA GLU A 17 24.93 -9.17 -1.90
C GLU A 17 25.44 -8.82 -0.48
N ASN A 18 24.71 -9.21 0.58
CA ASN A 18 25.03 -8.88 1.96
C ASN A 18 24.88 -10.11 2.88
N PRO A 19 25.79 -11.10 2.77
CA PRO A 19 25.65 -12.39 3.46
C PRO A 19 25.75 -12.28 5.00
N GLU A 20 26.32 -11.19 5.53
CA GLU A 20 26.49 -10.95 6.96
C GLU A 20 25.23 -10.38 7.63
N ASP A 21 24.27 -9.84 6.85
CA ASP A 21 23.11 -9.10 7.36
C ASP A 21 21.94 -10.01 7.79
N GLY A 22 22.02 -11.31 7.52
CA GLY A 22 21.03 -12.29 7.99
C GLY A 22 19.61 -12.01 7.51
N ILE A 23 19.44 -11.62 6.24
CA ILE A 23 18.14 -11.26 5.67
C ILE A 23 17.21 -12.48 5.69
N GLU A 24 16.23 -12.46 6.59
CA GLU A 24 15.25 -13.54 6.73
C GLU A 24 14.28 -13.52 5.54
N LEU A 25 14.34 -14.57 4.74
CA LEU A 25 13.43 -14.80 3.62
C LEU A 25 12.11 -15.34 4.18
N ASP A 26 11.27 -14.44 4.70
CA ASP A 26 9.93 -14.83 5.14
C ASP A 26 9.15 -15.39 3.93
N GLU A 27 8.75 -16.66 4.03
CA GLU A 27 7.94 -17.33 3.03
C GLU A 27 6.55 -16.70 3.06
N ARG A 28 6.15 -16.13 1.92
CA ARG A 28 4.80 -15.56 1.77
C ARG A 28 3.78 -16.67 2.11
N PRO A 29 2.85 -16.45 3.06
CA PRO A 29 1.80 -17.43 3.33
C PRO A 29 0.99 -17.72 2.06
N ASP A 30 0.61 -18.97 1.83
CA ASP A 30 -0.19 -19.37 0.65
C ASP A 30 -1.53 -18.59 0.57
N GLU A 31 -2.10 -18.23 1.72
CA GLU A 31 -3.32 -17.41 1.82
C GLU A 31 -3.14 -15.97 1.34
N ALA A 32 -1.89 -15.50 1.24
CA ALA A 32 -1.55 -14.14 0.85
C ALA A 32 -1.28 -14.01 -0.66
N GLU A 33 -1.72 -14.94 -1.51
CA GLU A 33 -1.62 -14.83 -2.97
C GLU A 33 -2.16 -13.46 -3.46
N PRO A 34 -1.41 -12.75 -4.33
CA PRO A 34 -1.81 -11.45 -4.82
C PRO A 34 -3.06 -11.62 -5.70
N GLN A 35 -4.18 -11.10 -5.23
CA GLN A 35 -5.42 -11.16 -5.99
C GLN A 35 -5.53 -9.95 -6.92
N PRO A 36 -6.12 -10.07 -8.13
CA PRO A 36 -6.21 -8.96 -9.08
C PRO A 36 -6.88 -7.71 -8.53
N TRP A 37 -7.84 -7.88 -7.61
CA TRP A 37 -8.49 -6.74 -6.96
C TRP A 37 -7.54 -5.93 -6.05
N GLN A 38 -6.47 -6.54 -5.53
CA GLN A 38 -5.50 -5.85 -4.68
C GLN A 38 -4.68 -4.84 -5.48
N GLU A 39 -4.28 -5.19 -6.71
CA GLU A 39 -3.54 -4.31 -7.62
C GLU A 39 -4.31 -3.02 -7.88
N PHE A 40 -5.60 -3.13 -8.19
CA PHE A 40 -6.49 -1.99 -8.39
C PHE A 40 -6.48 -1.00 -7.20
N TYR A 41 -6.53 -1.48 -5.96
CA TYR A 41 -6.52 -0.59 -4.79
C TYR A 41 -5.16 0.04 -4.54
N PHE A 42 -4.06 -0.68 -4.81
CA PHE A 42 -2.71 -0.12 -4.70
C PHE A 42 -2.44 0.94 -5.78
N GLU A 43 -2.92 0.73 -7.00
CA GLU A 43 -2.87 1.73 -8.07
C GLU A 43 -3.67 2.98 -7.70
N ALA A 44 -4.91 2.82 -7.21
CA ALA A 44 -5.72 3.93 -6.74
C ALA A 44 -5.04 4.70 -5.59
N TRP A 45 -4.45 3.97 -4.65
CA TRP A 45 -3.72 4.57 -3.53
C TRP A 45 -2.48 5.34 -3.99
N ASP A 46 -1.70 4.80 -4.94
CA ASP A 46 -0.52 5.50 -5.48
C ASP A 46 -0.90 6.75 -6.28
N ALA A 47 -2.04 6.73 -6.98
CA ALA A 47 -2.59 7.90 -7.65
C ALA A 47 -3.00 9.00 -6.65
N LEU A 48 -3.61 8.61 -5.52
CA LEU A 48 -4.26 9.56 -4.59
C LEU A 48 -3.37 10.00 -3.42
N ARG A 49 -2.28 9.29 -3.11
CA ARG A 49 -1.45 9.59 -1.94
C ARG A 49 -0.83 10.99 -1.95
N TYR A 50 -0.76 11.66 -3.10
CA TYR A 50 -0.21 13.01 -3.22
C TYR A 50 -1.25 14.12 -3.04
N ASP A 51 -2.54 13.79 -3.03
CA ASP A 51 -3.63 14.75 -2.78
C ASP A 51 -3.83 15.06 -1.28
N ARG A 52 -3.00 14.45 -0.43
CA ARG A 52 -3.08 14.61 1.03
C ARG A 52 -2.73 16.02 1.46
N LEU A 53 -3.39 16.45 2.52
CA LEU A 53 -2.99 17.62 3.28
C LEU A 53 -1.85 17.25 4.24
N TYR A 54 -0.90 18.17 4.39
CA TYR A 54 0.16 18.08 5.38
C TYR A 54 -0.07 19.13 6.46
N VAL A 55 -0.20 18.70 7.72
CA VAL A 55 -0.47 19.60 8.85
C VAL A 55 0.58 19.38 9.93
N MET A 56 1.25 20.47 10.36
CA MET A 56 2.12 20.61 11.55
C MET A 56 2.75 19.30 12.08
N GLY A 57 3.42 18.53 11.22
CA GLY A 57 4.18 17.33 11.60
C GLY A 57 3.65 15.98 11.10
N GLY A 58 2.54 15.91 10.36
CA GLY A 58 1.94 14.65 9.91
C GLY A 58 1.35 14.69 8.50
N GLU A 59 1.36 13.51 7.87
CA GLU A 59 0.50 13.20 6.74
C GLU A 59 -0.94 13.01 7.25
N MET A 60 -1.92 13.60 6.57
CA MET A 60 -3.34 13.37 6.88
C MET A 60 -3.90 12.24 6.00
N PRO A 61 -5.06 11.67 6.38
CA PRO A 61 -5.79 10.76 5.52
C PRO A 61 -6.10 11.38 4.16
N ILE A 62 -6.22 10.52 3.14
CA ILE A 62 -6.65 10.95 1.81
C ILE A 62 -8.05 11.59 1.92
N PRO A 63 -8.26 12.82 1.41
CA PRO A 63 -9.55 13.49 1.51
C PRO A 63 -10.65 12.74 0.76
N TYR A 64 -11.87 12.75 1.32
CA TYR A 64 -13.07 12.21 0.64
C TYR A 64 -13.24 12.77 -0.77
N THR A 65 -12.96 14.07 -0.95
CA THR A 65 -13.10 14.73 -2.25
C THR A 65 -12.17 14.16 -3.31
N ALA A 66 -10.95 13.75 -2.94
CA ALA A 66 -10.02 13.08 -3.85
C ALA A 66 -10.51 11.68 -4.21
N MET A 67 -10.95 10.89 -3.21
CA MET A 67 -11.51 9.56 -3.43
C MET A 67 -12.79 9.59 -4.28
N SER A 68 -13.69 10.53 -4.00
CA SER A 68 -14.93 10.72 -4.76
C SER A 68 -14.66 11.14 -6.20
N ARG A 69 -13.65 11.98 -6.43
CA ARG A 69 -13.25 12.39 -7.78
C ARG A 69 -12.66 11.21 -8.57
N TYR A 70 -11.76 10.45 -7.97
CA TYR A 70 -11.21 9.23 -8.57
C TYR A 70 -12.31 8.23 -8.92
N ALA A 71 -13.22 7.97 -7.97
CA ALA A 71 -14.34 7.08 -8.17
C ALA A 71 -15.22 7.51 -9.35
N HIS A 72 -15.54 8.80 -9.43
CA HIS A 72 -16.28 9.36 -10.57
C HIS A 72 -15.54 9.18 -11.90
N ASP A 73 -14.24 9.43 -11.94
CA ASP A 73 -13.43 9.33 -13.17
C ASP A 73 -13.22 7.87 -13.64
N HIS A 74 -13.52 6.89 -12.77
CA HIS A 74 -13.44 5.45 -13.03
C HIS A 74 -14.82 4.75 -13.00
N ASP A 75 -15.92 5.49 -13.07
CA ASP A 75 -17.30 4.97 -13.06
C ASP A 75 -17.66 4.10 -11.82
N ILE A 76 -16.98 4.32 -10.69
CA ILE A 76 -17.24 3.64 -9.41
C ILE A 76 -18.35 4.41 -8.68
N THR A 77 -19.53 3.81 -8.54
CA THR A 77 -20.72 4.51 -8.02
C THR A 77 -21.57 3.62 -7.10
N GLY A 78 -22.47 4.24 -6.32
CA GLY A 78 -23.37 3.51 -5.43
C GLY A 78 -22.63 2.69 -4.37
N GLU A 79 -23.06 1.43 -4.18
CA GLU A 79 -22.45 0.52 -3.20
C GLU A 79 -20.98 0.22 -3.51
N ASP A 80 -20.56 0.22 -4.78
CA ASP A 80 -19.16 0.01 -5.17
C ASP A 80 -18.28 1.16 -4.66
N PHE A 81 -18.81 2.38 -4.60
CA PHE A 81 -18.09 3.51 -4.03
C PHE A 81 -17.91 3.36 -2.50
N ASP A 82 -18.90 2.84 -1.80
CA ASP A 82 -18.79 2.58 -0.36
C ASP A 82 -17.71 1.52 -0.07
N ILE A 83 -17.66 0.46 -0.89
CA ILE A 83 -16.61 -0.57 -0.80
C ILE A 83 -15.25 0.03 -1.14
N PHE A 84 -15.17 0.81 -2.22
CA PHE A 84 -13.93 1.47 -2.64
C PHE A 84 -13.36 2.36 -1.53
N GLN A 85 -14.21 3.20 -0.95
CA GLN A 85 -13.84 4.10 0.13
C GLN A 85 -13.32 3.33 1.34
N GLN A 86 -13.99 2.25 1.74
CA GLN A 86 -13.59 1.44 2.89
C GLN A 86 -12.23 0.79 2.68
N MET A 87 -12.03 0.13 1.53
CA MET A 87 -10.79 -0.59 1.22
C MET A 87 -9.62 0.37 1.08
N LEU A 88 -9.79 1.47 0.36
CA LEU A 88 -8.76 2.48 0.19
C LEU A 88 -8.39 3.15 1.52
N SER A 89 -9.38 3.43 2.39
CA SER A 89 -9.12 4.00 3.72
C SER A 89 -8.37 3.03 4.63
N ALA A 90 -8.58 1.72 4.50
CA ALA A 90 -7.84 0.73 5.27
C ALA A 90 -6.36 0.69 4.89
N ILE A 91 -6.06 0.67 3.59
CA ILE A 91 -4.68 0.79 3.08
C ILE A 91 -4.06 2.10 3.55
N ASP A 92 -4.83 3.17 3.50
CA ASP A 92 -4.38 4.49 3.92
C ASP A 92 -4.00 4.58 5.40
N ALA A 93 -4.82 3.98 6.26
CA ALA A 93 -4.58 3.92 7.70
C ALA A 93 -3.27 3.19 8.05
N GLU A 94 -3.00 2.06 7.39
CA GLU A 94 -1.76 1.30 7.58
C GLU A 94 -0.52 2.10 7.16
N TRP A 95 -0.61 2.85 6.05
CA TRP A 95 0.49 3.75 5.64
C TRP A 95 0.76 4.84 6.68
N LEU A 96 -0.28 5.48 7.20
CA LEU A 96 -0.13 6.53 8.21
C LEU A 96 0.53 5.99 9.49
N ASP A 97 0.13 4.81 9.94
CA ASP A 97 0.76 4.11 11.06
C ASP A 97 2.23 3.79 10.77
N HIS A 98 2.55 3.27 9.58
CA HIS A 98 3.93 3.04 9.14
C HIS A 98 4.78 4.32 9.18
N VAL A 99 4.25 5.45 8.70
CA VAL A 99 4.94 6.75 8.73
C VAL A 99 5.20 7.23 10.15
N VAL A 100 4.24 7.04 11.07
CA VAL A 100 4.40 7.36 12.50
C VAL A 100 5.52 6.50 13.11
N LYS A 101 5.44 5.18 12.96
CA LYS A 101 6.44 4.24 13.49
C LYS A 101 7.84 4.55 12.97
N ARG A 102 7.98 4.87 11.68
CA ARG A 102 9.28 5.26 11.08
C ARG A 102 9.82 6.55 11.71
N LYS A 103 8.99 7.58 11.89
CA LYS A 103 9.40 8.83 12.54
C LYS A 103 9.81 8.64 13.99
N GLU A 104 9.23 7.67 14.69
CA GLU A 104 9.63 7.30 16.05
C GLU A 104 10.98 6.57 16.08
N ALA A 105 11.25 5.68 15.12
CA ALA A 105 12.53 4.97 15.01
C ALA A 105 13.70 5.88 14.62
N GLU A 106 13.45 6.99 13.93
CA GLU A 106 14.45 7.99 13.53
C GLU A 106 14.79 9.00 14.64
N LYS A 107 14.06 9.01 15.77
CA LYS A 107 14.29 9.91 16.91
C LYS A 107 15.15 9.29 18.00
#